data_AF-A0A0N1IIL9-F1
#
_entry.id   AF-A0A0N1IIL9-F1
#
_cell.length_a   1.000
_cell.length_b   1.000
_cell.length_c   1.000
_cell.angle_alpha   90.00
_cell.angle_beta   90.00
_cell.angle_gamma   90.00
#
_symmetry.space_group_name_H-M   'P 1'
#
loop_
_entity.id
_entity.type
_entity.pdbx_description
1 polymer ?
#
loop_
_entity_poly.entity_id
_entity_poly.type
_entity_poly.pdbx_seq_one_letter_code
_entity_poly.pdbx_strand_id
1 'polypeptide(L)'
;MQYATCCDVVFPMPDRELPHREHSPSTVPSHVETAQSPKVLQLHPSSPLLEHARMRIGRESRIISPKLRTSHHRRHFLALIDLFVNSEAIQLSLESFALPCAYEVQIPLDLIDRQARRYNDLTELRFSLHVRHCSIKARNLYLSLCFPWGTTHYLGPLARQTVVSSARFVSDLPRCVTLVVDVDHCIPEALDAPLPCEMLLKEHVKTILENDDFCGSIAAAHVQNLVRDLPFYEAAMRRFRRWSEYVSLFAVFYGCWETVQYEENEHAALGLSCLTPPGELRLVANSFSDSYVHADVHRDNVKWRALCDLRDQVLEGSRDFCKSLPASGNVEPTLRLSRDLMHTLSSEGSFRTLNSVNYLHVLENLMGMRSVLFSELHPIQVDSCLAPCTSEELLLAVGAR
;
A
#
# COMPACT_ATOMS: atom_id res chain seq x y z
N MET A 1 -21.97 -7.74 32.34
CA MET A 1 -22.44 -8.78 31.39
C MET A 1 -23.65 -8.26 30.63
N GLN A 2 -23.43 -7.86 29.38
CA GLN A 2 -24.31 -8.00 28.20
C GLN A 2 -23.57 -7.28 27.07
N TYR A 3 -23.19 -8.05 26.05
CA TYR A 3 -22.48 -7.56 24.88
C TYR A 3 -23.42 -6.71 24.02
N ALA A 4 -22.96 -5.55 23.55
CA ALA A 4 -23.61 -4.83 22.47
C ALA A 4 -22.86 -5.14 21.16
N THR A 5 -23.61 -5.72 20.23
CA THR A 5 -23.23 -6.13 18.87
C THR A 5 -22.97 -4.95 17.93
N CYS A 6 -22.00 -5.11 17.04
CA CYS A 6 -21.90 -4.39 15.76
C CYS A 6 -23.23 -4.40 15.01
N CYS A 7 -23.61 -3.26 14.42
CA CYS A 7 -24.36 -3.20 13.17
C CYS A 7 -24.17 -1.84 12.48
N ASP A 8 -24.16 -1.91 11.16
CA ASP A 8 -24.03 -0.84 10.17
C ASP A 8 -25.00 0.33 10.38
N VAL A 9 -24.48 1.56 10.30
CA VAL A 9 -25.30 2.74 10.05
C VAL A 9 -24.80 3.41 8.78
N VAL A 10 -25.45 3.05 7.67
CA VAL A 10 -25.40 3.77 6.40
C VAL A 10 -26.17 5.07 6.59
N PHE A 11 -25.49 6.21 6.46
CA PHE A 11 -26.17 7.50 6.33
C PHE A 11 -26.60 7.70 4.87
N PRO A 12 -27.89 7.95 4.57
CA PRO A 12 -28.29 8.37 3.23
C PRO A 12 -27.90 9.84 3.03
N MET A 13 -27.07 10.11 2.03
CA MET A 13 -26.83 11.46 1.53
C MET A 13 -28.03 11.90 0.68
N PRO A 14 -28.48 13.17 0.79
CA PRO A 14 -29.65 13.66 0.05
C PRO A 14 -29.34 13.91 -1.43
N ASP A 15 -30.31 13.56 -2.27
CA ASP A 15 -30.36 13.81 -3.71
C ASP A 15 -30.13 15.30 -4.02
N ARG A 16 -29.11 15.57 -4.85
CA ARG A 16 -28.99 16.86 -5.56
C ARG A 16 -29.36 16.65 -7.01
N GLU A 17 -30.56 17.10 -7.34
CA GLU A 17 -31.04 17.31 -8.70
C GLU A 17 -30.08 18.23 -9.47
N LEU A 18 -29.61 17.78 -10.64
CA LEU A 18 -28.94 18.61 -11.63
C LEU A 18 -29.88 18.81 -12.83
N PRO A 19 -30.01 20.04 -13.37
CA PRO A 19 -31.05 20.36 -14.34
C PRO A 19 -30.69 19.88 -15.75
N HIS A 20 -31.72 19.40 -16.44
CA HIS A 20 -31.74 19.12 -17.87
C HIS A 20 -31.34 20.34 -18.70
N ARG A 21 -30.40 20.14 -19.62
CA ARG A 21 -30.24 20.98 -20.82
C ARG A 21 -30.31 20.10 -22.05
N GLU A 22 -31.46 20.12 -22.71
CA GLU A 22 -31.64 19.74 -24.10
C GLU A 22 -30.81 20.68 -24.98
N HIS A 23 -29.99 20.18 -25.90
CA HIS A 23 -29.65 20.85 -27.15
C HIS A 23 -29.49 19.81 -28.27
N SER A 24 -30.17 20.10 -29.38
CA SER A 24 -30.47 19.30 -30.56
C SER A 24 -29.25 19.01 -31.46
N PRO A 25 -29.37 18.14 -32.48
CA PRO A 25 -28.25 17.50 -33.16
C PRO A 25 -27.64 18.38 -34.25
N SER A 26 -26.31 18.34 -34.36
CA SER A 26 -25.55 18.90 -35.48
C SER A 26 -24.93 17.79 -36.32
N THR A 27 -25.21 17.84 -37.61
CA THR A 27 -24.85 16.90 -38.67
C THR A 27 -23.41 17.15 -39.21
N VAL A 28 -22.61 16.08 -39.33
CA VAL A 28 -21.61 15.77 -40.40
C VAL A 28 -20.26 16.56 -40.37
N PRO A 29 -19.06 16.00 -40.71
CA PRO A 29 -18.80 14.83 -41.57
C PRO A 29 -17.90 13.72 -41.03
N SER A 30 -18.09 12.56 -41.67
CA SER A 30 -17.20 11.41 -41.71
C SER A 30 -15.79 11.76 -42.18
N HIS A 31 -14.82 11.72 -41.26
CA HIS A 31 -13.43 11.44 -41.61
C HIS A 31 -13.15 9.98 -41.31
N VAL A 32 -12.92 9.22 -42.38
CA VAL A 32 -12.32 7.89 -42.33
C VAL A 32 -10.88 8.08 -41.86
N GLU A 33 -10.65 8.03 -40.55
CA GLU A 33 -9.34 7.75 -40.01
C GLU A 33 -9.02 6.29 -40.32
N THR A 34 -8.02 6.10 -41.16
CA THR A 34 -7.36 4.82 -41.36
C THR A 34 -6.65 4.48 -40.05
N ALA A 35 -7.38 3.83 -39.14
CA ALA A 35 -6.80 3.16 -37.99
C ALA A 35 -5.81 2.12 -38.53
N GLN A 36 -4.53 2.48 -38.56
CA GLN A 36 -3.47 1.50 -38.74
C GLN A 36 -3.63 0.48 -37.62
N SER A 37 -3.90 -0.76 -38.01
CA SER A 37 -3.98 -1.87 -37.07
C SER A 37 -2.68 -1.90 -36.26
N PRO A 38 -2.76 -1.98 -34.91
CA PRO A 38 -1.56 -1.98 -34.08
C PRO A 38 -0.60 -3.07 -34.55
N LYS A 39 0.66 -2.70 -34.72
CA LYS A 39 1.72 -3.61 -35.16
C LYS A 39 1.99 -4.60 -34.01
N VAL A 40 1.45 -5.81 -34.11
CA VAL A 40 1.71 -6.88 -33.14
C VAL A 40 3.18 -7.28 -33.23
N LEU A 41 3.94 -7.05 -32.17
CA LEU A 41 5.30 -7.55 -32.05
C LEU A 41 5.24 -8.97 -31.47
N GLN A 42 5.60 -9.96 -32.29
CA GLN A 42 5.87 -11.30 -31.81
C GLN A 42 7.23 -11.32 -31.12
N LEU A 43 7.24 -11.60 -29.82
CA LEU A 43 8.47 -11.67 -29.05
C LEU A 43 8.80 -13.13 -28.74
N HIS A 44 10.07 -13.46 -28.94
CA HIS A 44 10.62 -14.77 -28.61
C HIS A 44 11.54 -14.69 -27.40
N PRO A 45 11.60 -15.73 -26.56
CA PRO A 45 12.46 -15.71 -25.38
C PRO A 45 13.94 -15.52 -25.74
N SER A 46 14.63 -14.58 -25.10
CA SER A 46 16.08 -14.38 -25.26
C SER A 46 16.84 -15.47 -24.49
N SER A 47 17.63 -16.28 -25.21
CA SER A 47 18.23 -17.52 -24.69
C SER A 47 19.38 -17.41 -23.66
N PRO A 48 20.04 -16.26 -23.37
CA PRO A 48 21.13 -16.25 -22.38
C PRO A 48 20.88 -15.48 -21.06
N LEU A 49 19.71 -14.86 -20.83
CA LEU A 49 19.56 -13.89 -19.71
C LEU A 49 19.10 -14.48 -18.36
N LEU A 50 18.88 -15.79 -18.26
CA LEU A 50 18.40 -16.45 -17.03
C LEU A 50 19.40 -16.41 -15.85
N GLU A 51 20.69 -16.17 -16.10
CA GLU A 51 21.69 -16.15 -15.01
C GLU A 51 21.73 -14.84 -14.22
N HIS A 52 21.28 -13.72 -14.81
CA HIS A 52 21.32 -12.41 -14.15
C HIS A 52 19.98 -12.02 -13.50
N ALA A 53 18.89 -12.70 -13.85
CA ALA A 53 17.54 -12.46 -13.30
C ALA A 53 17.23 -13.26 -12.02
N ARG A 54 18.15 -14.13 -11.55
CA ARG A 54 17.95 -14.84 -10.29
C ARG A 54 18.07 -13.88 -9.11
N MET A 55 16.93 -13.47 -8.56
CA MET A 55 16.86 -12.89 -7.22
C MET A 55 17.57 -13.82 -6.24
N ARG A 56 18.63 -13.34 -5.58
CA ARG A 56 19.19 -13.98 -4.39
C ARG A 56 18.21 -13.79 -3.23
N ILE A 57 17.23 -14.68 -3.14
CA ILE A 57 16.58 -14.99 -1.86
C ILE A 57 17.27 -16.25 -1.34
N GLY A 58 17.87 -16.14 -0.16
CA GLY A 58 18.82 -17.12 0.36
C GLY A 58 18.19 -18.49 0.64
N ARG A 59 18.70 -19.53 -0.04
CA ARG A 59 19.30 -20.74 0.58
C ARG A 59 19.90 -21.62 -0.52
N GLU A 60 21.13 -22.05 -0.29
CA GLU A 60 21.88 -22.93 -1.18
C GLU A 60 21.14 -24.26 -1.39
N SER A 61 20.78 -24.56 -2.63
CA SER A 61 20.56 -25.93 -3.07
C SER A 61 21.07 -26.10 -4.50
N ARG A 62 22.06 -26.99 -4.64
CA ARG A 62 22.63 -27.39 -5.93
C ARG A 62 21.55 -28.09 -6.75
N ILE A 63 21.08 -27.46 -7.82
CA ILE A 63 20.26 -28.13 -8.84
C ILE A 63 21.13 -28.42 -10.05
N ILE A 64 21.32 -29.72 -10.29
CA ILE A 64 22.02 -30.30 -11.42
C ILE A 64 21.27 -29.91 -12.71
N SER A 65 21.94 -29.18 -13.60
CA SER A 65 21.42 -28.86 -14.94
C SER A 65 21.41 -30.13 -15.80
N PRO A 66 20.27 -30.61 -16.31
CA PRO A 66 20.27 -31.70 -17.26
C PRO A 66 20.68 -31.18 -18.65
N LYS A 67 21.57 -31.92 -19.30
CA LYS A 67 22.05 -31.66 -20.67
C LYS A 67 20.88 -31.58 -21.65
N LEU A 68 20.85 -30.50 -22.44
CA LEU A 68 19.92 -30.28 -23.55
C LEU A 68 19.93 -31.47 -24.53
N ARG A 69 18.77 -32.09 -24.72
CA ARG A 69 18.42 -32.77 -25.97
C ARG A 69 17.65 -31.77 -26.83
N THR A 70 18.17 -31.51 -28.03
CA THR A 70 17.50 -30.71 -29.06
C THR A 70 16.40 -31.55 -29.71
N SER A 71 15.22 -31.60 -29.10
CA SER A 71 13.99 -31.92 -29.84
C SER A 71 13.34 -30.63 -30.29
N HIS A 72 12.82 -30.61 -31.53
CA HIS A 72 11.92 -29.59 -32.05
C HIS A 72 10.69 -29.47 -31.14
N HIS A 73 10.80 -28.70 -30.06
CA HIS A 73 9.66 -28.32 -29.25
C HIS A 73 8.90 -27.24 -30.03
N ARG A 74 7.58 -27.40 -30.17
CA ARG A 74 6.69 -26.37 -30.72
C ARG A 74 6.52 -25.27 -29.67
N ARG A 75 6.78 -24.01 -30.05
CA ARG A 75 6.53 -22.84 -29.20
C ARG A 75 5.04 -22.80 -28.89
N HIS A 76 4.69 -22.60 -27.62
CA HIS A 76 3.30 -22.43 -27.23
C HIS A 76 3.03 -20.95 -27.03
N PHE A 77 1.92 -20.48 -27.60
CA PHE A 77 1.39 -19.17 -27.31
C PHE A 77 1.14 -19.06 -25.80
N LEU A 78 1.69 -18.02 -25.18
CA LEU A 78 1.58 -17.76 -23.74
C LEU A 78 0.52 -16.70 -23.46
N ALA A 79 0.70 -15.50 -23.99
CA ALA A 79 -0.19 -14.38 -23.72
C ALA A 79 -0.16 -13.32 -24.82
N LEU A 80 -1.27 -12.60 -24.96
CA LEU A 80 -1.37 -11.39 -25.76
C LEU A 80 -1.61 -10.23 -24.79
N ILE A 81 -0.66 -9.31 -24.75
CA ILE A 81 -0.69 -8.15 -23.85
C ILE A 81 -0.51 -6.87 -24.64
N ASP A 82 -1.15 -5.79 -24.20
CA ASP A 82 -0.76 -4.44 -24.58
C ASP A 82 -0.03 -3.81 -23.39
N LEU A 83 1.23 -3.44 -23.59
CA LEU A 83 2.03 -2.69 -22.64
C LEU A 83 2.03 -1.23 -23.06
N PHE A 84 1.37 -0.39 -22.28
CA PHE A 84 1.38 1.06 -22.48
C PHE A 84 2.53 1.69 -21.70
N VAL A 85 3.33 2.55 -22.33
CA VAL A 85 4.35 3.37 -21.68
C VAL A 85 4.03 4.84 -21.93
N ASN A 86 3.63 5.60 -20.91
CA ASN A 86 3.22 7.01 -21.03
C ASN A 86 2.30 7.30 -22.23
N SER A 87 1.32 6.42 -22.48
CA SER A 87 0.33 6.43 -23.58
C SER A 87 0.70 5.70 -24.87
N GLU A 88 1.94 5.25 -25.04
CA GLU A 88 2.33 4.48 -26.21
C GLU A 88 2.06 2.99 -26.02
N ALA A 89 1.23 2.42 -26.89
CA ALA A 89 0.84 1.02 -26.84
C ALA A 89 1.85 0.14 -27.60
N ILE A 90 2.47 -0.79 -26.88
CA ILE A 90 3.29 -1.85 -27.45
C ILE A 90 2.51 -3.15 -27.32
N GLN A 91 2.00 -3.66 -28.44
CA GLN A 91 1.28 -4.93 -28.45
C GLN A 91 2.26 -6.10 -28.56
N LEU A 92 2.23 -6.99 -27.58
CA LEU A 92 3.17 -8.10 -27.44
C LEU A 92 2.44 -9.44 -27.48
N SER A 93 2.83 -10.27 -28.44
CA SER A 93 2.45 -11.70 -28.47
C SER A 93 3.59 -12.51 -27.86
N LEU A 94 3.40 -12.94 -26.62
CA LEU A 94 4.37 -13.71 -25.86
C LEU A 94 4.24 -15.20 -26.20
N GLU A 95 5.36 -15.82 -26.55
CA GLU A 95 5.47 -17.26 -26.74
C GLU A 95 6.48 -17.84 -25.76
N SER A 96 6.21 -19.02 -25.21
CA SER A 96 7.17 -19.68 -24.31
C SER A 96 7.12 -21.20 -24.43
N PHE A 97 8.21 -21.81 -23.99
CA PHE A 97 8.36 -23.25 -23.78
C PHE A 97 8.40 -23.61 -22.29
N ALA A 98 8.88 -22.69 -21.47
CA ALA A 98 9.14 -22.88 -20.05
C ALA A 98 9.15 -21.53 -19.32
N LEU A 99 8.82 -21.54 -18.04
CA LEU A 99 8.92 -20.37 -17.16
C LEU A 99 10.12 -20.55 -16.20
N PRO A 100 10.79 -19.47 -15.76
CA PRO A 100 10.61 -18.10 -16.25
C PRO A 100 11.09 -17.89 -17.69
N CYS A 101 10.57 -16.85 -18.34
CA CYS A 101 11.00 -16.43 -19.67
C CYS A 101 11.14 -14.91 -19.77
N ALA A 102 12.04 -14.45 -20.64
CA ALA A 102 12.40 -13.05 -20.78
C ALA A 102 12.37 -12.62 -22.26
N TYR A 103 11.97 -11.39 -22.50
CA TYR A 103 11.78 -10.82 -23.83
C TYR A 103 12.41 -9.43 -23.90
N GLU A 104 13.11 -9.14 -24.98
CA GLU A 104 13.63 -7.81 -25.23
C GLU A 104 12.52 -6.92 -25.82
N VAL A 105 12.27 -5.78 -25.18
CA VAL A 105 11.26 -4.81 -25.61
C VAL A 105 11.94 -3.49 -25.91
N GLN A 106 11.83 -3.03 -27.15
CA GLN A 106 12.28 -1.71 -27.56
C GLN A 106 11.25 -0.66 -27.14
N ILE A 107 11.73 0.42 -26.52
CA ILE A 107 10.91 1.51 -26.01
C ILE A 107 11.16 2.75 -26.89
N PRO A 108 10.15 3.22 -27.64
CA PRO A 108 10.28 4.42 -28.46
C PRO A 108 10.48 5.67 -27.58
N LEU A 109 11.69 6.25 -27.60
CA LEU A 109 12.04 7.37 -26.73
C LEU A 109 11.26 8.66 -27.03
N ASP A 110 10.98 8.91 -28.30
CA ASP A 110 10.48 10.21 -28.79
C ASP A 110 9.08 10.56 -28.27
N LEU A 111 8.35 9.57 -27.75
CA LEU A 111 6.96 9.70 -27.32
C LEU A 111 6.83 9.73 -25.78
N ILE A 112 7.88 9.34 -25.05
CA ILE A 112 7.87 9.24 -23.59
C ILE A 112 8.05 10.60 -22.93
N ASP A 113 8.90 11.46 -23.48
CA ASP A 113 9.29 12.73 -22.83
C ASP A 113 8.16 13.78 -22.82
N ARG A 114 7.22 13.71 -23.77
CA ARG A 114 6.18 14.75 -23.92
C ARG A 114 5.05 14.66 -22.90
N GLN A 115 4.84 13.51 -22.28
CA GLN A 115 3.72 13.27 -21.36
C GLN A 115 4.15 12.79 -19.97
N ALA A 116 5.46 12.61 -19.75
CA ALA A 116 5.98 12.17 -18.47
C ALA A 116 5.92 13.27 -17.41
N ARG A 117 5.38 12.94 -16.23
CA ARG A 117 5.56 13.78 -15.04
C ARG A 117 7.04 13.83 -14.69
N ARG A 118 7.55 15.02 -14.35
CA ARG A 118 8.92 15.21 -13.83
C ARG A 118 8.88 15.49 -12.33
N TYR A 119 9.82 14.91 -11.59
CA TYR A 119 9.95 15.07 -10.13
C TYR A 119 11.43 14.92 -9.75
N ASN A 120 12.04 15.93 -9.13
CA ASN A 120 13.46 15.96 -8.75
C ASN A 120 14.43 15.51 -9.85
N ASP A 121 14.34 16.15 -11.03
CA ASP A 121 15.14 15.80 -12.22
C ASP A 121 14.95 14.36 -12.74
N LEU A 122 14.00 13.61 -12.18
CA LEU A 122 13.62 12.28 -12.66
C LEU A 122 12.40 12.37 -13.57
N THR A 123 12.34 11.47 -14.53
CA THR A 123 11.22 11.31 -15.46
C THR A 123 10.35 10.13 -15.06
N GLU A 124 9.04 10.34 -14.93
CA GLU A 124 8.09 9.26 -14.65
C GLU A 124 7.86 8.41 -15.90
N LEU A 125 8.12 7.12 -15.77
CA LEU A 125 7.63 6.10 -16.68
C LEU A 125 6.39 5.45 -16.07
N ARG A 126 5.21 5.73 -16.64
CA ARG A 126 3.96 5.08 -16.31
C ARG A 126 3.75 3.89 -17.22
N PHE A 127 3.47 2.75 -16.61
CA PHE A 127 3.16 1.52 -17.29
C PHE A 127 1.70 1.16 -17.06
N SER A 128 0.96 0.87 -18.12
CA SER A 128 -0.35 0.21 -18.02
C SER A 128 -0.31 -1.11 -18.78
N LEU A 129 -0.62 -2.19 -18.09
CA LEU A 129 -0.63 -3.53 -18.63
C LEU A 129 -2.08 -3.96 -18.88
N HIS A 130 -2.39 -4.30 -20.13
CA HIS A 130 -3.69 -4.82 -20.53
C HIS A 130 -3.53 -6.26 -21.03
N VAL A 131 -3.91 -7.24 -20.21
CA VAL A 131 -3.81 -8.66 -20.59
C VAL A 131 -5.07 -9.08 -21.35
N ARG A 132 -4.97 -9.13 -22.69
CA ARG A 132 -6.10 -9.52 -23.55
C ARG A 132 -6.38 -11.02 -23.47
N HIS A 133 -5.32 -11.81 -23.48
CA HIS A 133 -5.43 -13.27 -23.44
C HIS A 133 -4.21 -13.87 -22.73
N CYS A 134 -4.42 -14.92 -21.95
CA CYS A 134 -3.37 -15.72 -21.32
C CYS A 134 -3.76 -17.19 -21.43
N SER A 135 -2.93 -18.04 -22.03
CA SER A 135 -3.22 -19.46 -22.24
C SER A 135 -3.01 -20.30 -20.99
N ILE A 136 -2.11 -19.88 -20.10
CA ILE A 136 -1.83 -20.55 -18.84
C ILE A 136 -2.94 -20.29 -17.82
N LYS A 137 -3.30 -21.32 -17.06
CA LYS A 137 -4.32 -21.26 -16.00
C LYS A 137 -3.78 -20.83 -14.64
N ALA A 138 -2.48 -21.00 -14.39
CA ALA A 138 -1.83 -20.56 -13.15
C ALA A 138 -2.01 -19.04 -12.96
N ARG A 139 -2.43 -18.64 -11.76
CA ARG A 139 -2.80 -17.26 -11.43
C ARG A 139 -1.68 -16.51 -10.71
N ASN A 140 -0.70 -17.23 -10.19
CA ASN A 140 0.49 -16.68 -9.54
C ASN A 140 1.56 -16.23 -10.55
N LEU A 141 1.22 -16.03 -11.81
CA LEU A 141 2.16 -15.48 -12.80
C LEU A 141 2.20 -13.96 -12.72
N TYR A 142 3.39 -13.39 -12.87
CA TYR A 142 3.57 -11.94 -12.89
C TYR A 142 4.52 -11.49 -13.99
N LEU A 143 4.45 -10.20 -14.28
CA LEU A 143 5.32 -9.50 -15.22
C LEU A 143 6.20 -8.50 -14.48
N SER A 144 7.45 -8.39 -14.91
CA SER A 144 8.37 -7.35 -14.44
C SER A 144 9.25 -6.84 -15.58
N LEU A 145 9.76 -5.62 -15.42
CA LEU A 145 10.74 -5.02 -16.32
C LEU A 145 12.10 -4.99 -15.64
N CYS A 146 13.11 -5.55 -16.27
CA CYS A 146 14.50 -5.33 -15.91
C CYS A 146 15.05 -4.20 -16.81
N PHE A 147 15.52 -3.14 -16.17
CA PHE A 147 16.14 -2.01 -16.85
C PHE A 147 17.62 -2.32 -17.16
N PRO A 148 18.22 -1.64 -18.16
CA PRO A 148 19.62 -1.86 -18.55
C PRO A 148 20.64 -1.69 -17.42
N TRP A 149 20.32 -0.85 -16.44
CA TRP A 149 21.17 -0.58 -15.26
C TRP A 149 20.90 -1.54 -14.08
N GLY A 150 20.15 -2.63 -14.30
CA GLY A 150 20.01 -3.73 -13.35
C GLY A 150 18.86 -3.60 -12.34
N THR A 151 18.09 -2.52 -12.33
CA THR A 151 16.90 -2.43 -11.47
C THR A 151 15.72 -3.17 -12.07
N THR A 152 14.89 -3.76 -11.23
CA THR A 152 13.64 -4.40 -11.64
C THR A 152 12.43 -3.55 -11.21
N HIS A 153 11.39 -3.55 -12.04
CA HIS A 153 10.10 -2.94 -11.75
C HIS A 153 8.97 -3.94 -11.93
N TYR A 154 8.13 -4.05 -10.92
CA TYR A 154 7.01 -4.97 -10.92
C TYR A 154 5.82 -4.37 -11.67
N LEU A 155 5.35 -5.04 -12.72
CA LEU A 155 4.22 -4.58 -13.53
C LEU A 155 2.87 -5.08 -13.02
N GLY A 156 2.85 -6.19 -12.28
CA GLY A 156 1.61 -6.81 -11.82
C GLY A 156 1.41 -8.25 -12.31
N PRO A 157 0.24 -8.83 -11.98
CA PRO A 157 -0.10 -10.20 -12.37
C PRO A 157 -0.35 -10.33 -13.87
N LEU A 158 0.01 -11.48 -14.44
CA LEU A 158 -0.43 -11.91 -15.76
C LEU A 158 -1.84 -12.54 -15.67
N ALA A 159 -2.81 -11.76 -15.19
CA ALA A 159 -4.19 -12.19 -15.01
C ALA A 159 -5.07 -11.73 -16.18
N ARG A 160 -5.94 -12.62 -16.70
CA ARG A 160 -6.82 -12.31 -17.84
C ARG A 160 -7.70 -11.09 -17.54
N GLN A 161 -7.89 -10.23 -18.54
CA GLN A 161 -8.81 -9.07 -18.49
C GLN A 161 -8.51 -8.11 -17.33
N THR A 162 -7.28 -8.09 -16.84
CA THR A 162 -6.85 -7.15 -15.81
C THR A 162 -6.13 -5.98 -16.47
N VAL A 163 -6.54 -4.78 -16.10
CA VAL A 163 -5.82 -3.53 -16.37
C VAL A 163 -5.08 -3.17 -15.10
N VAL A 164 -3.76 -3.09 -15.21
CA VAL A 164 -2.89 -2.80 -14.06
C VAL A 164 -2.01 -1.62 -14.40
N SER A 165 -1.93 -0.65 -13.50
CA SER A 165 -1.05 0.50 -13.66
C SER A 165 0.04 0.49 -12.59
N SER A 166 1.24 0.89 -12.99
CA SER A 166 2.39 1.11 -12.11
C SER A 166 3.23 2.23 -12.68
N ALA A 167 4.09 2.83 -11.87
CA ALA A 167 5.01 3.85 -12.37
C ALA A 167 6.37 3.74 -11.68
N ARG A 168 7.38 4.29 -12.34
CA ARG A 168 8.73 4.41 -11.80
C ARG A 168 9.38 5.70 -12.28
N PHE A 169 10.09 6.37 -11.39
CA PHE A 169 10.98 7.46 -11.76
C PHE A 169 12.34 6.93 -12.22
N VAL A 170 12.85 7.47 -13.32
CA VAL A 170 14.16 7.14 -13.88
C VAL A 170 14.97 8.40 -14.15
N SER A 171 16.30 8.32 -13.98
CA SER A 171 17.23 9.38 -14.37
C SER A 171 17.38 9.46 -15.88
N ASP A 172 17.44 8.30 -16.54
CA ASP A 172 17.68 8.16 -17.96
C ASP A 172 16.59 7.31 -18.62
N LEU A 173 16.16 7.73 -19.81
CA LEU A 173 15.14 7.01 -20.56
C LEU A 173 15.75 5.76 -21.23
N PRO A 174 15.29 4.54 -20.90
CA PRO A 174 15.81 3.33 -21.49
C PRO A 174 15.29 3.17 -22.92
N ARG A 175 16.20 2.89 -23.87
CA ARG A 175 15.82 2.50 -25.25
C ARG A 175 15.27 1.08 -25.33
N CYS A 176 15.67 0.25 -24.39
CA CYS A 176 15.36 -1.17 -24.35
C CYS A 176 15.19 -1.59 -22.89
N VAL A 177 14.23 -2.47 -22.63
CA VAL A 177 14.03 -3.14 -21.35
C VAL A 177 13.85 -4.63 -21.59
N THR A 178 14.12 -5.43 -20.58
CA THR A 178 13.80 -6.86 -20.60
C THR A 178 12.50 -7.09 -19.85
N LEU A 179 11.47 -7.53 -20.55
CA LEU A 179 10.22 -8.00 -19.95
C LEU A 179 10.39 -9.44 -19.48
N VAL A 180 10.16 -9.69 -18.20
CA VAL A 180 10.27 -11.02 -17.60
C VAL A 180 8.87 -11.50 -17.18
N VAL A 181 8.53 -12.71 -17.58
CA VAL A 181 7.39 -13.48 -17.05
C VAL A 181 7.95 -14.52 -16.09
N ASP A 182 7.45 -14.50 -14.86
CA ASP A 182 7.89 -15.43 -13.82
C ASP A 182 6.71 -15.91 -12.97
N VAL A 183 6.98 -16.91 -12.15
CA VAL A 183 6.04 -17.51 -11.20
C VAL A 183 6.31 -16.92 -9.82
N ASP A 184 5.26 -16.42 -9.18
CA ASP A 184 5.30 -16.04 -7.78
C ASP A 184 5.27 -17.30 -6.92
N HIS A 185 6.46 -17.70 -6.44
CA HIS A 185 6.65 -18.89 -5.62
C HIS A 185 6.23 -18.71 -4.15
N CYS A 186 5.90 -17.48 -3.73
CA CYS A 186 5.43 -17.21 -2.37
C CYS A 186 3.98 -17.68 -2.18
N ILE A 187 3.18 -17.64 -3.26
CA ILE A 187 1.75 -17.96 -3.22
C ILE A 187 1.40 -19.24 -4.02
N PRO A 188 0.32 -19.97 -3.64
CA PRO A 188 -0.20 -21.07 -4.42
C PRO A 188 -0.65 -20.66 -5.83
N GLU A 189 -0.57 -21.58 -6.79
CA GLU A 189 -0.98 -21.36 -8.19
C GLU A 189 -2.43 -20.88 -8.37
N ALA A 190 -3.30 -21.15 -7.40
CA ALA A 190 -4.71 -20.77 -7.41
C ALA A 190 -4.97 -19.29 -7.03
N LEU A 191 -3.99 -18.61 -6.43
CA LEU A 191 -4.09 -17.22 -6.02
C LEU A 191 -3.48 -16.31 -7.08
N ASP A 192 -4.09 -15.13 -7.29
CA ASP A 192 -3.49 -14.11 -8.17
C ASP A 192 -2.26 -13.51 -7.51
N ALA A 193 -1.20 -13.35 -8.31
CA ALA A 193 -0.07 -12.51 -7.92
C ALA A 193 -0.55 -11.08 -7.54
N PRO A 194 0.12 -10.39 -6.61
CA PRO A 194 -0.38 -9.15 -6.06
C PRO A 194 -0.45 -8.02 -7.08
N LEU A 195 -1.40 -7.10 -6.93
CA LEU A 195 -1.39 -5.88 -7.73
C LEU A 195 -0.23 -4.96 -7.28
N PRO A 196 0.33 -4.10 -8.15
CA PRO A 196 1.36 -3.13 -7.76
C PRO A 196 0.92 -2.23 -6.61
N CYS A 197 -0.34 -1.79 -6.58
CA CYS A 197 -0.89 -1.03 -5.45
C CYS A 197 -0.91 -1.83 -4.14
N GLU A 198 -1.13 -3.14 -4.18
CA GLU A 198 -1.08 -4.01 -2.99
C GLU A 198 0.35 -4.13 -2.46
N MET A 199 1.32 -4.22 -3.37
CA MET A 199 2.74 -4.20 -3.04
C MET A 199 3.17 -2.86 -2.45
N LEU A 200 2.66 -1.73 -2.98
CA LEU A 200 2.90 -0.40 -2.41
C LEU A 200 2.33 -0.28 -0.99
N LEU A 201 1.07 -0.68 -0.81
CA LEU A 201 0.44 -0.68 0.51
C LEU A 201 1.22 -1.56 1.50
N LYS A 202 1.76 -2.68 1.03
CA LYS A 202 2.52 -3.65 1.85
C LYS A 202 3.82 -3.03 2.34
N GLU A 203 4.56 -2.34 1.47
CA GLU A 203 5.78 -1.62 1.88
C GLU A 203 5.47 -0.50 2.89
N HIS A 204 4.34 0.20 2.75
CA HIS A 204 3.92 1.21 3.73
C HIS A 204 3.54 0.61 5.09
N VAL A 205 2.79 -0.49 5.10
CA VAL A 205 2.48 -1.23 6.34
C VAL A 205 3.77 -1.68 7.03
N LYS A 206 4.69 -2.26 6.25
CA LYS A 206 5.99 -2.70 6.77
C LYS A 206 6.78 -1.54 7.38
N THR A 207 6.83 -0.40 6.69
CA THR A 207 7.48 0.82 7.19
C THR A 207 6.87 1.28 8.51
N ILE A 208 5.54 1.28 8.65
CA ILE A 208 4.85 1.63 9.91
C ILE A 208 5.29 0.70 11.04
N LEU A 209 5.31 -0.61 10.79
CA LEU A 209 5.67 -1.60 11.81
C LEU A 209 7.15 -1.51 12.21
N GLU A 210 8.05 -1.29 11.24
CA GLU A 210 9.50 -1.20 11.46
C GLU A 210 9.91 0.10 12.18
N ASN A 211 9.09 1.15 12.11
CA ASN A 211 9.34 2.44 12.74
C ASN A 211 8.41 2.70 13.95
N ASP A 212 7.84 1.64 14.53
CA ASP A 212 7.08 1.75 15.76
C ASP A 212 7.99 2.10 16.95
N ASP A 213 7.70 3.19 17.64
CA ASP A 213 8.53 3.70 18.75
C ASP A 213 8.72 2.71 19.90
N PHE A 214 7.75 1.82 20.11
CA PHE A 214 7.81 0.83 21.18
C PHE A 214 8.45 -0.48 20.72
N CYS A 215 8.64 -0.69 19.41
CA CYS A 215 9.05 -1.95 18.81
C CYS A 215 8.14 -3.14 19.20
N GLY A 216 6.85 -2.85 19.43
CA GLY A 216 5.85 -3.82 19.89
C GLY A 216 4.89 -4.25 18.79
N SER A 217 3.89 -5.06 19.15
CA SER A 217 2.81 -5.42 18.23
C SER A 217 1.79 -4.29 18.13
N ILE A 218 1.31 -4.00 16.92
CA ILE A 218 0.26 -2.99 16.67
C ILE A 218 -1.03 -3.69 16.29
N ALA A 219 -2.16 -3.28 16.87
CA ALA A 219 -3.48 -3.74 16.46
C ALA A 219 -3.67 -3.59 14.94
N ALA A 220 -4.09 -4.66 14.27
CA ALA A 220 -4.24 -4.66 12.81
C ALA A 220 -5.25 -3.59 12.36
N ALA A 221 -6.33 -3.36 13.12
CA ALA A 221 -7.29 -2.30 12.85
C ALA A 221 -6.68 -0.88 12.99
N HIS A 222 -5.73 -0.70 13.91
CA HIS A 222 -5.03 0.58 14.04
C HIS A 222 -4.12 0.82 12.82
N VAL A 223 -3.38 -0.19 12.38
CA VAL A 223 -2.58 -0.11 11.15
C VAL A 223 -3.47 0.20 9.94
N GLN A 224 -4.64 -0.43 9.83
CA GLN A 224 -5.61 -0.13 8.78
C GLN A 224 -5.98 1.37 8.77
N ASN A 225 -6.29 1.94 9.94
CA ASN A 225 -6.65 3.35 10.04
C ASN A 225 -5.52 4.30 9.63
N LEU A 226 -4.26 3.90 9.79
CA LEU A 226 -3.10 4.70 9.35
C LEU A 226 -2.93 4.70 7.82
N VAL A 227 -3.41 3.66 7.13
CA VAL A 227 -3.18 3.48 5.68
C VAL A 227 -4.44 3.63 4.83
N ARG A 228 -5.63 3.66 5.43
CA ARG A 228 -6.92 3.65 4.70
C ARG A 228 -7.12 4.85 3.77
N ASP A 229 -6.51 5.97 4.10
CA ASP A 229 -6.67 7.23 3.38
C ASP A 229 -5.50 7.48 2.40
N LEU A 230 -4.62 6.49 2.23
CA LEU A 230 -3.59 6.54 1.19
C LEU A 230 -4.22 6.46 -0.20
N PRO A 231 -3.65 7.13 -1.21
CA PRO A 231 -4.31 7.32 -2.50
C PRO A 231 -4.51 5.99 -3.25
N PHE A 232 -3.68 4.97 -2.96
CA PHE A 232 -3.77 3.64 -3.54
C PHE A 232 -4.48 2.59 -2.66
N TYR A 233 -5.02 2.96 -1.50
CA TYR A 233 -5.62 2.01 -0.56
C TYR A 233 -6.84 1.30 -1.16
N GLU A 234 -7.80 2.05 -1.71
CA GLU A 234 -9.01 1.47 -2.33
C GLU A 234 -8.66 0.52 -3.48
N ALA A 235 -7.70 0.92 -4.32
CA ALA A 235 -7.22 0.08 -5.41
C ALA A 235 -6.55 -1.21 -4.92
N ALA A 236 -5.78 -1.14 -3.83
CA ALA A 236 -5.12 -2.29 -3.20
C ALA A 236 -6.12 -3.22 -2.51
N MET A 237 -7.16 -2.68 -1.88
CA MET A 237 -8.15 -3.46 -1.17
C MET A 237 -9.21 -4.08 -2.07
N ARG A 238 -9.33 -3.65 -3.33
CA ARG A 238 -10.37 -4.05 -4.28
C ARG A 238 -10.66 -5.55 -4.38
N ARG A 239 -9.65 -6.43 -4.24
CA ARG A 239 -9.84 -7.90 -4.30
C ARG A 239 -10.00 -8.58 -2.94
N PHE A 240 -9.79 -7.85 -1.85
CA PHE A 240 -9.92 -8.35 -0.48
C PHE A 240 -11.25 -7.89 0.09
N ARG A 241 -12.06 -8.80 0.62
CA ARG A 241 -13.34 -8.44 1.25
C ARG A 241 -13.13 -7.77 2.60
N ARG A 242 -12.01 -8.08 3.26
CA ARG A 242 -11.67 -7.63 4.61
C ARG A 242 -10.19 -7.33 4.72
N TRP A 243 -9.84 -6.38 5.58
CA TRP A 243 -8.46 -6.06 5.93
C TRP A 243 -7.66 -7.27 6.43
N SER A 244 -8.29 -8.14 7.21
CA SER A 244 -7.63 -9.36 7.71
C SER A 244 -7.21 -10.32 6.60
N GLU A 245 -7.89 -10.34 5.45
CA GLU A 245 -7.51 -11.16 4.29
C GLU A 245 -6.23 -10.62 3.64
N TYR A 246 -6.13 -9.30 3.49
CA TYR A 246 -4.93 -8.62 3.03
C TYR A 246 -3.75 -8.90 3.97
N VAL A 247 -3.97 -8.70 5.28
CA VAL A 247 -2.98 -8.95 6.33
C VAL A 247 -2.47 -10.40 6.28
N SER A 248 -3.39 -11.35 6.19
CA SER A 248 -3.05 -12.78 6.19
C SER A 248 -2.27 -13.18 4.94
N LEU A 249 -2.62 -12.64 3.78
CA LEU A 249 -1.91 -12.94 2.53
C LEU A 249 -0.43 -12.55 2.63
N PHE A 250 -0.13 -11.34 3.11
CA PHE A 250 1.24 -10.85 3.20
C PHE A 250 2.02 -11.38 4.41
N ALA A 251 1.34 -11.74 5.50
CA ALA A 251 1.96 -12.45 6.61
C ALA A 251 2.35 -13.89 6.21
N VAL A 252 1.38 -14.68 5.76
CA VAL A 252 1.54 -16.13 5.56
C VAL A 252 2.39 -16.46 4.35
N PHE A 253 2.15 -15.79 3.22
CA PHE A 253 2.80 -16.16 1.96
C PHE A 253 4.08 -15.38 1.70
N TYR A 254 4.13 -14.10 2.10
CA TYR A 254 5.29 -13.24 1.84
C TYR A 254 6.18 -13.04 3.07
N GLY A 255 5.75 -13.47 4.25
CA GLY A 255 6.51 -13.30 5.49
C GLY A 255 6.84 -11.83 5.76
N CYS A 256 5.94 -10.90 5.45
CA CYS A 256 6.22 -9.46 5.58
C CYS A 256 6.17 -8.96 7.03
N TRP A 257 5.39 -9.65 7.86
CA TRP A 257 5.23 -9.42 9.29
C TRP A 257 4.71 -10.69 9.94
N GLU A 258 4.83 -10.75 11.26
CA GLU A 258 4.20 -11.77 12.08
C GLU A 258 2.81 -11.29 12.55
N THR A 259 1.88 -12.23 12.69
CA THR A 259 0.54 -11.98 13.23
C THR A 259 0.40 -12.66 14.59
N VAL A 260 0.00 -11.90 15.60
CA VAL A 260 -0.13 -12.39 16.98
C VAL A 260 -1.53 -12.07 17.51
N GLN A 261 -2.03 -12.94 18.38
CA GLN A 261 -3.32 -12.80 19.03
C GLN A 261 -3.21 -13.40 20.42
N TYR A 262 -3.26 -12.56 21.45
CA TYR A 262 -3.15 -13.01 22.83
C TYR A 262 -4.41 -13.76 23.26
N GLU A 263 -4.25 -14.99 23.73
CA GLU A 263 -5.33 -15.73 24.37
C GLU A 263 -5.62 -15.15 25.77
N GLU A 264 -6.84 -15.34 26.29
CA GLU A 264 -7.24 -14.74 27.58
C GLU A 264 -6.29 -15.08 28.74
N ASN A 265 -5.80 -16.33 28.79
CA ASN A 265 -4.88 -16.77 29.85
C ASN A 265 -3.49 -16.14 29.71
N GLU A 266 -3.00 -15.98 28.48
CA GLU A 266 -1.71 -15.35 28.20
C GLU A 266 -1.78 -13.86 28.51
N HIS A 267 -2.84 -13.20 28.04
CA HIS A 267 -3.15 -11.79 28.31
C HIS A 267 -3.15 -11.50 29.82
N ALA A 268 -3.85 -12.33 30.61
CA ALA A 268 -3.90 -12.20 32.06
C ALA A 268 -2.54 -12.46 32.73
N ALA A 269 -1.76 -13.44 32.25
CA ALA A 269 -0.44 -13.75 32.79
C ALA A 269 0.59 -12.62 32.55
N LEU A 270 0.46 -11.93 31.42
CA LEU A 270 1.27 -10.76 31.07
C LEU A 270 0.83 -9.48 31.79
N GLY A 271 -0.33 -9.48 32.43
CA GLY A 271 -0.87 -8.31 33.13
C GLY A 271 -1.28 -7.18 32.19
N LEU A 272 -1.68 -7.49 30.95
CA LEU A 272 -2.11 -6.51 29.97
C LEU A 272 -3.47 -5.91 30.36
N SER A 273 -3.66 -4.61 30.12
CA SER A 273 -4.90 -3.90 30.39
C SER A 273 -5.92 -4.06 29.25
N CYS A 274 -7.08 -3.41 29.40
CA CYS A 274 -8.09 -3.34 28.34
C CYS A 274 -7.65 -2.53 27.12
N LEU A 275 -6.52 -1.82 27.17
CA LEU A 275 -5.94 -1.10 26.03
C LEU A 275 -5.26 -2.04 25.03
N THR A 276 -4.95 -3.27 25.45
CA THR A 276 -4.44 -4.34 24.60
C THR A 276 -5.36 -5.55 24.77
N PRO A 277 -6.55 -5.57 24.13
CA PRO A 277 -7.55 -6.61 24.39
C PRO A 277 -7.08 -8.01 24.01
N PRO A 278 -7.50 -9.06 24.75
CA PRO A 278 -7.30 -10.44 24.31
C PRO A 278 -8.11 -10.70 23.04
N GLY A 279 -7.63 -11.62 22.19
CA GLY A 279 -8.28 -11.98 20.94
C GLY A 279 -8.17 -10.93 19.82
N GLU A 280 -7.52 -9.79 20.05
CA GLU A 280 -7.26 -8.81 19.01
C GLU A 280 -6.15 -9.31 18.06
N LEU A 281 -6.37 -9.21 16.75
CA LEU A 281 -5.33 -9.47 15.75
C LEU A 281 -4.32 -8.32 15.74
N ARG A 282 -3.05 -8.64 15.94
CA ARG A 282 -1.97 -7.67 16.02
C ARG A 282 -0.82 -8.05 15.09
N LEU A 283 -0.10 -7.06 14.60
CA LEU A 283 0.98 -7.18 13.62
C LEU A 283 2.31 -6.82 14.27
N VAL A 284 3.35 -7.60 13.98
CA VAL A 284 4.70 -7.42 14.50
C VAL A 284 5.68 -7.35 13.35
N ALA A 285 6.55 -6.34 13.32
CA ALA A 285 7.67 -6.34 12.36
C ALA A 285 8.59 -7.53 12.66
N ASN A 286 9.05 -8.22 11.62
CA ASN A 286 9.91 -9.40 11.79
C ASN A 286 11.21 -9.09 12.56
N SER A 287 11.69 -7.85 12.55
CA SER A 287 12.85 -7.40 13.33
C SER A 287 12.63 -7.45 14.84
N PHE A 288 11.37 -7.53 15.29
CA PHE A 288 10.97 -7.48 16.69
C PHE A 288 10.26 -8.77 17.17
N SER A 289 10.24 -9.84 16.35
CA SER A 289 9.55 -11.10 16.65
C SER A 289 9.93 -11.69 18.02
N ASP A 290 11.18 -11.52 18.43
CA ASP A 290 11.70 -12.15 19.64
C ASP A 290 11.50 -11.27 20.90
N SER A 291 11.10 -10.01 20.73
CA SER A 291 11.04 -9.02 21.82
C SER A 291 9.70 -8.30 21.96
N TYR A 292 8.76 -8.48 21.01
CA TYR A 292 7.52 -7.68 20.97
C TYR A 292 6.66 -7.82 22.24
N VAL A 293 6.67 -8.97 22.90
CA VAL A 293 5.86 -9.19 24.12
C VAL A 293 6.29 -8.25 25.24
N HIS A 294 7.60 -8.07 25.44
CA HIS A 294 8.11 -7.14 26.45
C HIS A 294 7.76 -5.69 26.09
N ALA A 295 7.89 -5.34 24.81
CA ALA A 295 7.50 -4.05 24.28
C ALA A 295 6.00 -3.76 24.44
N ASP A 296 5.14 -4.76 24.25
CA ASP A 296 3.69 -4.64 24.43
C ASP A 296 3.33 -4.39 25.89
N VAL A 297 3.92 -5.14 26.83
CA VAL A 297 3.74 -4.90 28.26
C VAL A 297 4.22 -3.49 28.64
N HIS A 298 5.36 -3.04 28.11
CA HIS A 298 5.84 -1.68 28.36
C HIS A 298 4.89 -0.61 27.80
N ARG A 299 4.47 -0.76 26.54
CA ARG A 299 3.52 0.13 25.88
C ARG A 299 2.20 0.21 26.62
N ASP A 300 1.66 -0.93 27.02
CA ASP A 300 0.37 -1.01 27.73
C ASP A 300 0.46 -0.26 29.08
N ASN A 301 1.54 -0.44 29.82
CA ASN A 301 1.80 0.30 31.05
C ASN A 301 1.92 1.82 30.83
N VAL A 302 2.64 2.25 29.79
CA VAL A 302 2.79 3.67 29.44
C VAL A 302 1.44 4.28 29.05
N LYS A 303 0.66 3.59 28.20
CA LYS A 303 -0.67 4.05 27.79
C LYS A 303 -1.66 4.03 28.95
N TRP A 304 -1.60 3.06 29.84
CA TRP A 304 -2.45 3.01 31.02
C TRP A 304 -2.19 4.21 31.95
N ARG A 305 -0.91 4.55 32.19
CA ARG A 305 -0.56 5.76 32.96
C ARG A 305 -1.08 7.02 32.30
N ALA A 306 -0.84 7.17 30.99
CA ALA A 306 -1.34 8.31 30.23
C ALA A 306 -2.87 8.43 30.28
N LEU A 307 -3.60 7.30 30.25
CA LEU A 307 -5.06 7.28 30.42
C LEU A 307 -5.48 7.76 31.81
N CYS A 308 -4.80 7.31 32.86
CA CYS A 308 -5.07 7.78 34.23
C CYS A 308 -4.81 9.28 34.36
N ASP A 309 -3.68 9.76 33.84
CA ASP A 309 -3.30 11.18 33.88
C ASP A 309 -4.33 12.04 33.13
N LEU A 310 -4.72 11.62 31.91
CA LEU A 310 -5.72 12.33 31.12
C LEU A 310 -7.08 12.36 31.82
N ARG A 311 -7.50 11.24 32.44
CA ARG A 311 -8.73 11.19 33.24
C ARG A 311 -8.67 12.20 34.38
N ASP A 312 -7.56 12.25 35.11
CA ASP A 312 -7.42 13.13 36.27
C ASP A 312 -7.41 14.62 35.85
N GLN A 313 -6.76 14.95 34.73
CA GLN A 313 -6.81 16.28 34.09
C GLN A 313 -8.24 16.66 33.67
N VAL A 314 -8.98 15.74 33.04
CA VAL A 314 -10.39 15.95 32.66
C VAL A 314 -11.24 16.20 33.90
N LEU A 315 -11.07 15.41 34.96
CA LEU A 315 -11.81 15.55 36.21
C LEU A 315 -11.48 16.86 36.93
N GLU A 316 -10.21 17.28 36.94
CA GLU A 316 -9.78 18.55 37.53
C GLU A 316 -10.37 19.75 36.78
N GLY A 317 -10.21 19.79 35.46
CA GLY A 317 -10.80 20.85 34.62
C GLY A 317 -12.32 20.89 34.67
N SER A 318 -12.96 19.75 34.97
CA SER A 318 -14.42 19.66 35.14
C SER A 318 -14.91 20.08 36.53
N ARG A 319 -14.05 20.04 37.58
CA ARG A 319 -14.43 20.49 38.93
C ARG A 319 -14.78 21.97 38.98
N ASP A 320 -14.15 22.78 38.15
CA ASP A 320 -14.47 24.20 38.03
C ASP A 320 -15.84 24.43 37.35
N PHE A 321 -16.25 23.51 36.46
CA PHE A 321 -17.59 23.50 35.86
C PHE A 321 -18.67 23.00 36.83
N CYS A 322 -18.43 21.91 37.57
CA CYS A 322 -19.40 21.34 38.51
C CYS A 322 -19.66 22.22 39.74
N LYS A 323 -18.71 23.07 40.17
CA LYS A 323 -18.96 24.10 41.21
C LYS A 323 -19.95 25.18 40.77
N SER A 324 -20.19 25.34 39.47
CA SER A 324 -21.07 26.37 38.89
C SER A 324 -22.49 25.89 38.60
N LEU A 325 -22.79 24.58 38.74
CA LEU A 325 -24.16 24.07 38.56
C LEU A 325 -24.97 24.19 39.87
N PRO A 326 -26.19 24.78 39.84
CA PRO A 326 -27.07 24.77 40.99
C PRO A 326 -27.53 23.33 41.31
N ALA A 327 -27.57 22.99 42.60
CA ALA A 327 -27.94 21.68 43.15
C ALA A 327 -29.44 21.37 42.98
N SER A 328 -29.91 21.24 41.73
CA SER A 328 -31.32 21.02 41.40
C SER A 328 -31.49 19.88 40.38
N GLY A 329 -31.92 18.72 40.89
CA GLY A 329 -32.68 17.72 40.15
C GLY A 329 -31.86 16.69 39.37
N ASN A 330 -32.29 15.42 39.49
CA ASN A 330 -31.76 14.19 38.90
C ASN A 330 -31.47 14.25 37.38
N VAL A 331 -30.39 14.88 36.98
CA VAL A 331 -29.84 14.80 35.63
C VAL A 331 -28.41 14.29 35.77
N GLU A 332 -28.09 13.15 35.15
CA GLU A 332 -26.71 12.68 35.05
C GLU A 332 -25.84 13.83 34.53
N PRO A 333 -24.77 14.22 35.23
CA PRO A 333 -23.93 15.33 34.80
C PRO A 333 -23.28 14.94 33.48
N THR A 334 -23.81 15.47 32.39
CA THR A 334 -23.14 15.42 31.09
C THR A 334 -21.96 16.37 31.19
N LEU A 335 -20.76 15.80 31.35
CA LEU A 335 -19.50 16.54 31.34
C LEU A 335 -19.34 17.20 29.96
N ARG A 336 -19.80 18.44 29.82
CA ARG A 336 -19.56 19.27 28.64
C ARG A 336 -18.22 19.95 28.82
N LEU A 337 -17.18 19.36 28.26
CA LEU A 337 -15.86 19.96 28.21
C LEU A 337 -15.91 21.23 27.35
N SER A 338 -15.38 22.34 27.87
CA SER A 338 -15.28 23.57 27.09
C SER A 338 -14.30 23.38 25.92
N ARG A 339 -14.45 24.17 24.86
CA ARG A 339 -13.54 24.13 23.71
C ARG A 339 -12.09 24.41 24.12
N ASP A 340 -11.90 25.33 25.07
CA ASP A 340 -10.58 25.73 25.57
C ASP A 340 -9.94 24.60 26.40
N LEU A 341 -10.73 23.89 27.21
CA LEU A 341 -10.27 22.71 27.95
C LEU A 341 -9.91 21.57 27.00
N MET A 342 -10.73 21.32 25.97
CA MET A 342 -10.43 20.33 24.93
C MET A 342 -9.13 20.67 24.18
N HIS A 343 -8.92 21.94 23.85
CA HIS A 343 -7.68 22.40 23.23
C HIS A 343 -6.48 22.17 24.14
N THR A 344 -6.60 22.52 25.42
CA THR A 344 -5.54 22.31 26.42
C THR A 344 -5.21 20.82 26.55
N LEU A 345 -6.21 19.97 26.77
CA LEU A 345 -6.04 18.51 26.86
C LEU A 345 -5.40 17.92 25.60
N SER A 346 -5.74 18.43 24.41
CA SER A 346 -5.13 17.94 23.17
C SER A 346 -3.63 18.24 23.05
N SER A 347 -3.16 19.26 23.78
CA SER A 347 -1.73 19.62 23.83
C SER A 347 -0.95 18.86 24.91
N GLU A 348 -1.63 18.14 25.81
CA GLU A 348 -1.00 17.38 26.89
C GLU A 348 -0.27 16.12 26.40
N GLY A 349 0.84 15.78 27.06
CA GLY A 349 1.64 14.59 26.74
C GLY A 349 0.87 13.27 26.91
N SER A 350 -0.06 13.22 27.87
CA SER A 350 -0.96 12.10 28.12
C SER A 350 -1.86 11.82 26.90
N PHE A 351 -2.51 12.86 26.37
CA PHE A 351 -3.35 12.78 25.18
C PHE A 351 -2.55 12.36 23.94
N ARG A 352 -1.35 12.91 23.75
CA ARG A 352 -0.44 12.56 22.64
C ARG A 352 0.05 11.11 22.72
N THR A 353 0.29 10.61 23.92
CA THR A 353 0.72 9.21 24.14
C THR A 353 -0.40 8.22 23.80
N LEU A 354 -1.66 8.60 24.04
CA LEU A 354 -2.84 7.78 23.74
C LEU A 354 -3.26 7.86 22.27
N ASN A 355 -3.06 9.01 21.64
CA ASN A 355 -3.41 9.25 20.24
C ASN A 355 -2.18 9.23 19.35
N SER A 356 -2.02 8.15 18.60
CA SER A 356 -1.08 8.12 17.48
C SER A 356 -1.40 9.29 16.53
N VAL A 357 -0.39 10.05 16.15
CA VAL A 357 -0.55 11.17 15.23
C VAL A 357 -1.15 10.64 13.93
N ASN A 358 -2.24 11.26 13.45
CA ASN A 358 -2.79 10.90 12.15
C ASN A 358 -1.77 11.30 11.08
N TYR A 359 -1.11 10.29 10.49
CA TYR A 359 -0.05 10.48 9.51
C TYR A 359 -0.48 11.34 8.32
N LEU A 360 -1.76 11.29 7.93
CA LEU A 360 -2.31 12.16 6.90
C LEU A 360 -2.32 13.62 7.31
N HIS A 361 -2.69 13.93 8.56
CA HIS A 361 -2.70 15.31 9.01
C HIS A 361 -1.29 15.89 9.00
N VAL A 362 -0.29 15.07 9.33
CA VAL A 362 1.13 15.43 9.17
C VAL A 362 1.46 15.64 7.69
N LEU A 363 1.07 14.71 6.82
CA LEU A 363 1.33 14.83 5.39
C LEU A 363 0.63 16.05 4.75
N GLU A 364 -0.62 16.35 5.10
CA GLU A 364 -1.37 17.51 4.64
C GLU A 364 -0.70 18.82 5.09
N ASN A 365 -0.25 18.88 6.35
CA ASN A 365 0.52 20.01 6.86
C ASN A 365 1.86 20.15 6.11
N LEU A 366 2.53 19.04 5.84
CA LEU A 366 3.78 19.01 5.06
C LEU A 366 3.55 19.39 3.60
N MET A 367 2.43 19.02 2.98
CA MET A 367 2.07 19.44 1.62
C MET A 367 1.95 20.98 1.50
N GLY A 368 1.61 21.67 2.60
CA GLY A 368 1.61 23.13 2.65
C GLY A 368 3.00 23.76 2.76
N MET A 369 4.04 23.01 3.14
CA MET A 369 5.39 23.53 3.44
C MET A 369 6.52 22.87 2.64
N ARG A 370 6.27 21.74 1.98
CA ARG A 370 7.26 20.90 1.30
C ARG A 370 6.69 20.33 0.00
N SER A 371 7.57 19.92 -0.89
CA SER A 371 7.20 19.13 -2.05
C SER A 371 6.92 17.69 -1.59
N VAL A 372 5.66 17.28 -1.62
CA VAL A 372 5.23 15.91 -1.25
C VAL A 372 4.70 15.20 -2.49
N LEU A 373 5.27 14.06 -2.81
CA LEU A 373 4.71 13.14 -3.80
C LEU A 373 3.63 12.30 -3.13
N PHE A 374 2.37 12.71 -3.33
CA PHE A 374 1.20 11.95 -2.91
C PHE A 374 0.47 11.44 -4.16
N SER A 375 0.65 10.17 -4.50
CA SER A 375 0.25 9.62 -5.80
C SER A 375 -0.15 8.15 -5.70
N GLU A 376 -1.16 7.73 -6.47
CA GLU A 376 -1.65 6.35 -6.50
C GLU A 376 -0.61 5.33 -7.02
N LEU A 377 0.43 5.78 -7.72
CA LEU A 377 1.39 4.90 -8.41
C LEU A 377 2.77 4.86 -7.77
N HIS A 378 3.02 5.66 -6.73
CA HIS A 378 4.33 5.78 -6.09
C HIS A 378 4.21 5.69 -4.57
N PRO A 379 5.28 5.24 -3.89
CA PRO A 379 5.40 5.44 -2.46
C PRO A 379 5.28 6.92 -2.12
N ILE A 380 4.74 7.22 -0.94
CA ILE A 380 4.69 8.61 -0.45
C ILE A 380 6.14 9.08 -0.24
N GLN A 381 6.49 10.21 -0.85
CA GLN A 381 7.79 10.85 -0.67
C GLN A 381 7.58 12.28 -0.18
N VAL A 382 8.41 12.69 0.77
CA VAL A 382 8.45 14.07 1.27
C VAL A 382 9.85 14.59 0.97
N ASP A 383 9.97 15.51 0.03
CA ASP A 383 11.25 16.12 -0.28
C ASP A 383 11.55 17.22 0.73
N SER A 384 12.72 17.16 1.34
CA SER A 384 13.28 18.29 2.08
C SER A 384 13.80 19.34 1.09
N CYS A 385 12.91 20.04 0.41
CA CYS A 385 13.27 21.29 -0.24
C CYS A 385 13.47 22.31 0.89
N LEU A 386 14.73 22.53 1.28
CA LEU A 386 15.29 23.53 2.22
C LEU A 386 15.70 23.00 3.61
N ALA A 387 17.03 23.04 3.84
CA ALA A 387 17.81 22.96 5.09
C ALA A 387 17.82 21.62 5.87
N PRO A 388 18.93 21.28 6.55
CA PRO A 388 19.06 20.07 7.35
C PRO A 388 18.30 20.26 8.67
N CYS A 389 16.98 20.23 8.62
CA CYS A 389 16.16 20.13 9.83
C CYS A 389 16.15 18.66 10.24
N THR A 390 16.78 18.37 11.38
CA THR A 390 16.78 17.04 11.99
C THR A 390 15.35 16.56 12.24
N SER A 391 15.15 15.25 12.33
CA SER A 391 13.85 14.61 12.61
C SER A 391 13.13 15.18 13.84
N GLU A 392 13.88 15.72 14.81
CA GLU A 392 13.36 16.45 15.98
C GLU A 392 12.62 17.75 15.63
N GLU A 393 13.12 18.55 14.70
CA GLU A 393 12.50 19.84 14.34
C GLU A 393 11.16 19.66 13.60
N LEU A 394 11.00 18.55 12.87
CA LEU A 394 9.75 18.16 12.23
C LEU A 394 8.67 17.75 13.24
N LEU A 395 9.06 16.97 14.25
CA LEU A 395 8.16 16.55 15.32
C LEU A 395 7.78 17.73 16.23
N LEU A 396 8.72 18.64 16.49
CA LEU A 396 8.47 19.85 17.27
C LEU A 396 7.59 20.87 16.52
N ALA A 397 7.74 21.03 15.19
CA ALA A 397 6.91 21.93 14.41
C ALA A 397 5.44 21.47 14.32
N VAL A 398 5.20 20.16 14.29
CA VAL A 398 3.85 19.56 14.34
C VAL A 398 3.27 19.62 15.76
N GLY A 399 4.11 19.52 16.80
CA GLY A 399 3.69 19.54 18.20
C GLY A 399 3.57 20.93 18.85
N ALA A 400 3.91 22.02 18.16
CA ALA A 400 3.99 23.37 18.74
C ALA A 400 2.88 24.33 18.30
N ARG A 401 1.70 23.83 17.86
CA ARG A 401 0.52 24.67 17.60
C ARG A 401 -0.70 24.17 18.35
#